data_AF-A0A6G7BTE3-F1
#
_entry.id   AF-A0A6G7BTE3-F1
#
_cell.length_a   1.000
_cell.length_b   1.000
_cell.length_c   1.000
_cell.angle_alpha   90.00
_cell.angle_beta   90.00
_cell.angle_gamma   90.00
#
_symmetry.space_group_name_H-M   'P 1'
#
loop_
_entity.id
_entity.type
_entity.pdbx_description
1 polymer ?
#
loop_
_entity_poly.entity_id
_entity_poly.type
_entity_poly.pdbx_seq_one_letter_code
_entity_poly.pdbx_strand_id
1 'polypeptide(L)'
;MIDIVKHIKNHTENLHKGFKNLSVEQVKQLKLMALVFYFKLPRWQLVIEQYIKSPIDKEKLIDDIIKESTTSYQEIMEKSTTEVDEYADDYEELEQIPIFILDAFDNAVADNKNKESLVALFLGIIDTLDHYENFSEEPRYWNQILEEEVAFQSELLMQLQSKVQPNISIYEDRYKMVEFPDLEA
;
A
#
# COMPACT_ATOMS: atom_id res chain seq x y z
N MET A 1 -24.82 5.04 7.36
CA MET A 1 -23.52 5.15 8.03
C MET A 1 -23.07 3.73 8.31
N ILE A 2 -22.14 3.24 7.51
CA ILE A 2 -21.61 1.88 7.63
C ILE A 2 -20.83 1.78 8.94
N ASP A 3 -21.00 0.68 9.67
CA ASP A 3 -20.17 0.34 10.83
C ASP A 3 -18.82 -0.15 10.30
N ILE A 4 -17.97 0.79 9.89
CA ILE A 4 -16.75 0.53 9.12
C ILE A 4 -15.81 -0.42 9.87
N VAL A 5 -15.80 -0.35 11.20
CA VAL A 5 -15.02 -1.23 12.08
C VAL A 5 -15.42 -2.70 11.95
N LYS A 6 -16.73 -3.02 11.90
CA LYS A 6 -17.19 -4.40 11.64
C LYS A 6 -16.94 -4.84 10.21
N HIS A 7 -17.00 -3.93 9.25
CA HIS A 7 -16.73 -4.21 7.85
C HIS A 7 -15.24 -4.49 7.61
N ILE A 8 -14.33 -3.74 8.25
CA ILE A 8 -12.89 -3.93 8.16
C ILE A 8 -12.49 -5.32 8.66
N LYS A 9 -12.95 -5.75 9.84
CA LYS A 9 -12.57 -7.09 10.35
C LYS A 9 -12.98 -8.22 9.40
N ASN A 10 -14.22 -8.19 8.90
CA ASN A 10 -14.70 -9.18 7.94
C ASN A 10 -13.92 -9.10 6.62
N HIS A 11 -13.57 -7.89 6.19
CA HIS A 11 -12.79 -7.65 4.99
C HIS A 11 -11.35 -8.18 5.12
N THR A 12 -10.67 -7.91 6.23
CA THR A 12 -9.35 -8.48 6.57
C THR A 12 -9.38 -9.99 6.51
N GLU A 13 -10.35 -10.64 7.15
CA GLU A 13 -10.49 -12.10 7.09
C GLU A 13 -10.70 -12.61 5.65
N ASN A 14 -11.45 -11.88 4.83
CA ASN A 14 -11.67 -12.21 3.43
C ASN A 14 -10.40 -12.07 2.59
N LEU A 15 -9.59 -11.03 2.83
CA LEU A 15 -8.28 -10.85 2.20
C LEU A 15 -7.34 -12.02 2.54
N HIS A 16 -7.18 -12.38 3.82
CA HIS A 16 -6.35 -13.54 4.19
C HIS A 16 -6.85 -14.83 3.51
N LYS A 17 -8.17 -15.09 3.54
CA LYS A 17 -8.75 -16.29 2.91
C LYS A 17 -8.53 -16.31 1.40
N GLY A 18 -8.75 -15.19 0.71
CA GLY A 18 -8.63 -15.10 -0.74
C GLY A 18 -7.18 -15.11 -1.23
N PHE A 19 -6.25 -14.58 -0.44
CA PHE A 19 -4.83 -14.54 -0.81
C PHE A 19 -4.05 -15.81 -0.45
N LYS A 20 -4.59 -16.65 0.44
CA LYS A 20 -3.95 -17.87 0.96
C LYS A 20 -3.37 -18.79 -0.12
N ASN A 21 -4.10 -18.99 -1.21
CA ASN A 21 -3.76 -19.98 -2.25
C ASN A 21 -3.21 -19.35 -3.53
N LEU A 22 -2.85 -18.06 -3.51
CA LEU A 22 -2.31 -17.40 -4.69
C LEU A 22 -0.93 -17.94 -5.07
N SER A 23 -0.70 -18.06 -6.37
CA SER A 23 0.64 -18.34 -6.90
C SER A 23 1.61 -17.19 -6.59
N VAL A 24 2.91 -17.45 -6.71
CA VAL A 24 3.94 -16.40 -6.58
C VAL A 24 3.72 -15.30 -7.63
N GLU A 25 3.40 -15.68 -8.86
CA GLU A 25 3.15 -14.74 -9.96
C GLU A 25 1.93 -13.85 -9.69
N GLN A 26 0.84 -14.41 -9.18
CA GLN A 26 -0.33 -13.61 -8.79
C GLN A 26 0.01 -12.63 -7.68
N VAL A 27 0.85 -13.01 -6.71
CA VAL A 27 1.26 -12.09 -5.66
C VAL A 27 2.10 -10.96 -6.19
N LYS A 28 3.06 -11.21 -7.08
CA LYS A 28 3.83 -10.15 -7.73
C LYS A 28 2.91 -9.14 -8.41
N GLN A 29 1.98 -9.63 -9.22
CA GLN A 29 1.03 -8.77 -9.95
C GLN A 29 0.18 -7.94 -9.01
N LEU A 30 -0.33 -8.54 -7.92
CA LEU A 30 -1.14 -7.82 -6.95
C LEU A 30 -0.33 -6.81 -6.11
N LYS A 31 0.93 -7.12 -5.77
CA LYS A 31 1.84 -6.16 -5.10
C LYS A 31 2.11 -4.95 -5.99
N LEU A 32 2.43 -5.18 -7.26
CA LEU A 32 2.65 -4.10 -8.24
C LEU A 32 1.39 -3.26 -8.43
N MET A 33 0.24 -3.92 -8.54
CA MET A 33 -1.04 -3.25 -8.67
C MET A 33 -1.35 -2.36 -7.44
N ALA A 34 -1.08 -2.85 -6.22
CA ALA A 34 -1.25 -2.06 -5.00
C ALA A 34 -0.24 -0.89 -4.94
N LEU A 35 1.03 -1.10 -5.32
CA LEU A 35 2.04 -0.03 -5.35
C LEU A 35 1.64 1.17 -6.23
N VAL A 36 0.91 0.92 -7.33
CA VAL A 36 0.42 1.99 -8.20
C VAL A 36 -0.45 3.00 -7.46
N PHE A 37 -1.23 2.56 -6.46
CA PHE A 37 -1.96 3.46 -5.56
C PHE A 37 -1.00 4.37 -4.78
N TYR A 38 0.00 3.79 -4.13
CA TYR A 38 0.93 4.54 -3.28
C TYR A 38 1.78 5.55 -4.07
N PHE A 39 2.05 5.29 -5.35
CA PHE A 39 2.69 6.27 -6.24
C PHE A 39 1.82 7.51 -6.54
N LYS A 40 0.54 7.51 -6.16
CA LYS A 40 -0.33 8.70 -6.23
C LYS A 40 -0.27 9.57 -4.99
N LEU A 41 0.26 9.06 -3.88
CA LEU A 41 0.37 9.82 -2.65
C LEU A 41 1.41 10.96 -2.81
N PRO A 42 1.16 12.11 -2.15
CA PRO A 42 2.09 13.23 -2.20
C PRO A 42 3.46 12.80 -1.67
N ARG A 43 4.51 13.29 -2.32
CA ARG A 43 5.91 13.12 -1.89
C ARG A 43 6.38 11.66 -1.73
N TRP A 44 5.66 10.66 -2.25
CA TRP A 44 6.01 9.24 -2.08
C TRP A 44 7.48 8.94 -2.37
N GLN A 45 8.01 9.52 -3.46
CA GLN A 45 9.38 9.29 -3.88
C GLN A 45 10.37 9.88 -2.87
N LEU A 46 10.12 11.12 -2.45
CA LEU A 46 10.98 11.82 -1.48
C LEU A 46 11.01 11.07 -0.14
N VAL A 47 9.86 10.61 0.35
CA VAL A 47 9.74 9.84 1.60
C VAL A 47 10.60 8.57 1.53
N ILE A 48 10.47 7.78 0.46
CA ILE A 48 11.25 6.54 0.32
C ILE A 48 12.74 6.87 0.22
N GLU A 49 13.13 7.82 -0.63
CA GLU A 49 14.54 8.18 -0.86
C GLU A 49 15.24 8.68 0.41
N GLN A 50 14.55 9.45 1.24
CA GLN A 50 15.04 9.90 2.54
C GLN A 50 15.30 8.72 3.48
N TYR A 51 14.38 7.75 3.49
CA TYR A 51 14.48 6.61 4.41
C TYR A 51 15.51 5.57 3.97
N ILE A 52 15.60 5.27 2.67
CA ILE A 52 16.59 4.32 2.13
C ILE A 52 17.95 4.97 1.83
N LYS A 53 18.06 6.29 2.01
CA LYS A 53 19.28 7.10 1.76
C LYS A 53 19.84 6.89 0.35
N SER A 54 18.98 6.65 -0.62
CA SER A 54 19.33 6.38 -2.03
C SER A 54 18.19 6.83 -2.95
N PRO A 55 18.51 7.37 -4.15
CA PRO A 55 17.50 7.63 -5.16
C PRO A 55 16.73 6.36 -5.52
N ILE A 56 15.44 6.52 -5.81
CA ILE A 56 14.58 5.42 -6.26
C ILE A 56 14.04 5.72 -7.65
N ASP A 57 14.17 4.75 -8.52
CA ASP A 57 13.58 4.78 -9.86
C ASP A 57 12.37 3.86 -9.86
N LYS A 58 11.20 4.42 -10.21
CA LYS A 58 9.92 3.70 -10.21
C LYS A 58 9.94 2.50 -11.15
N GLU A 59 10.47 2.65 -12.36
CA GLU A 59 10.49 1.56 -13.36
C GLU A 59 11.43 0.46 -12.91
N LYS A 60 12.59 0.84 -12.36
CA LYS A 60 13.54 -0.11 -11.79
C LYS A 60 12.96 -0.87 -10.61
N LEU A 61 12.27 -0.20 -9.68
CA LEU A 61 11.62 -0.85 -8.54
C LEU A 61 10.60 -1.90 -9.00
N ILE A 62 9.77 -1.56 -9.99
CA ILE A 62 8.80 -2.48 -10.58
C ILE A 62 9.54 -3.70 -11.16
N ASP A 63 10.59 -3.46 -11.94
CA ASP A 63 11.42 -4.50 -12.55
C ASP A 63 12.07 -5.42 -11.51
N ASP A 64 12.58 -4.86 -10.42
CA ASP A 64 13.24 -5.60 -9.33
C ASP A 64 12.23 -6.48 -8.58
N ILE A 65 10.99 -6.01 -8.36
CA ILE A 65 9.90 -6.83 -7.78
C ILE A 65 9.54 -8.00 -8.70
N ILE A 66 9.42 -7.76 -10.02
CA ILE A 66 9.12 -8.81 -11.00
C ILE A 66 10.21 -9.90 -11.00
N LYS A 67 11.49 -9.47 -10.97
CA LYS A 67 12.68 -10.33 -11.01
C LYS A 67 13.07 -10.91 -9.65
N GLU A 68 12.32 -10.64 -8.59
CA GLU A 68 12.63 -11.07 -7.21
C GLU A 68 14.01 -10.61 -6.73
N SER A 69 14.43 -9.43 -7.20
CA SER A 69 15.74 -8.81 -6.90
C SER A 69 15.59 -7.72 -5.84
N THR A 70 14.81 -7.98 -4.79
CA THR A 70 14.41 -6.98 -3.78
C THR A 70 15.19 -7.04 -2.46
N THR A 71 16.10 -8.01 -2.30
CA THR A 71 16.83 -8.24 -1.05
C THR A 71 17.59 -7.00 -0.56
N SER A 72 18.19 -6.23 -1.46
CA SER A 72 18.91 -5.00 -1.07
C SER A 72 17.98 -3.95 -0.45
N TYR A 73 16.73 -3.87 -0.90
CA TYR A 73 15.76 -2.94 -0.32
C TYR A 73 15.36 -3.38 1.09
N GLN A 74 15.13 -4.68 1.28
CA GLN A 74 14.80 -5.25 2.60
C GLN A 74 15.93 -5.01 3.62
N GLU A 75 17.18 -5.26 3.23
CA GLU A 75 18.34 -5.03 4.10
C GLU A 75 18.50 -3.55 4.50
N ILE A 76 18.21 -2.63 3.56
CA ILE A 76 18.26 -1.19 3.85
C ILE A 76 17.12 -0.81 4.80
N MET A 77 15.89 -1.28 4.57
CA MET A 77 14.73 -0.98 5.43
C MET A 77 14.94 -1.47 6.86
N GLU A 78 15.43 -2.70 7.04
CA GLU A 78 15.74 -3.27 8.35
C GLU A 78 16.80 -2.42 9.07
N LYS A 79 17.88 -2.07 8.37
CA LYS A 79 18.94 -1.25 8.93
C LYS A 79 18.45 0.15 9.31
N SER A 80 17.72 0.82 8.42
CA SER A 80 17.18 2.16 8.68
C SER A 80 16.26 2.17 9.89
N THR A 81 15.44 1.13 10.10
CA THR A 81 14.57 1.01 11.28
C THR A 81 15.37 0.85 12.57
N THR A 82 16.47 0.08 12.55
CA THR A 82 17.32 -0.11 13.74
C THR A 82 18.18 1.11 14.11
N GLU A 83 18.38 2.03 13.17
CA GLU A 83 19.15 3.26 13.37
C GLU A 83 18.29 4.39 13.97
N VAL A 84 16.97 4.24 14.03
CA VAL A 84 16.06 5.23 14.63
C VAL A 84 16.16 5.16 16.16
N ASP A 85 16.63 6.24 16.77
CA ASP A 85 16.61 6.44 18.22
C ASP A 85 15.48 7.41 18.58
N GLU A 86 14.38 6.87 19.11
CA GLU A 86 13.19 7.63 19.54
C GLU A 86 13.47 8.60 20.71
N TYR A 87 14.64 8.48 21.35
CA TYR A 87 15.08 9.35 22.44
C TYR A 87 16.15 10.37 22.01
N ALA A 88 16.52 10.41 20.72
CA ALA A 88 17.45 11.40 20.21
C ALA A 88 16.83 12.80 20.24
N ASP A 89 17.63 13.82 20.57
CA ASP A 89 17.18 15.21 20.67
C ASP A 89 16.68 15.79 19.33
N ASP A 90 17.06 15.16 18.21
CA ASP A 90 16.67 15.50 16.84
C ASP A 90 15.65 14.51 16.22
N TYR A 91 15.04 13.65 17.04
CA TYR A 91 13.98 12.76 16.57
C TYR A 91 12.72 13.54 16.17
N GLU A 92 12.33 13.42 14.91
CA GLU A 92 11.04 13.88 14.39
C GLU A 92 10.14 12.67 14.17
N GLU A 93 8.98 12.66 14.83
CA GLU A 93 7.97 11.63 14.62
C GLU A 93 7.39 11.77 13.21
N LEU A 94 7.39 10.67 12.45
CA LEU A 94 6.85 10.67 11.10
C LEU A 94 5.34 10.86 11.12
N GLU A 95 4.86 11.70 10.21
CA GLU A 95 3.43 11.82 9.95
C GLU A 95 2.85 10.53 9.34
N GLN A 96 1.53 10.40 9.40
CA GLN A 96 0.82 9.17 9.04
C GLN A 96 0.96 8.79 7.56
N ILE A 97 0.93 9.75 6.63
CA ILE A 97 1.08 9.48 5.19
C ILE A 97 2.49 8.94 4.86
N PRO A 98 3.59 9.56 5.33
CA PRO A 98 4.93 8.96 5.23
C PRO A 98 5.01 7.53 5.79
N ILE A 99 4.41 7.25 6.94
CA ILE A 99 4.36 5.89 7.52
C ILE A 99 3.69 4.92 6.54
N PHE A 100 2.51 5.27 6.01
CA PHE A 100 1.82 4.41 5.03
C PHE A 100 2.63 4.16 3.76
N ILE A 101 3.36 5.16 3.27
CA ILE A 101 4.24 5.01 2.10
C ILE A 101 5.37 4.03 2.40
N LEU A 102 6.02 4.16 3.56
CA LEU A 102 7.15 3.30 3.95
C LEU A 102 6.69 1.86 4.22
N ASP A 103 5.56 1.68 4.91
CA ASP A 103 4.95 0.37 5.14
C ASP A 103 4.59 -0.30 3.81
N ALA A 104 4.00 0.45 2.87
CA ALA A 104 3.69 -0.08 1.55
C ALA A 104 4.95 -0.47 0.78
N PHE A 105 6.00 0.35 0.85
CA PHE A 105 7.27 0.04 0.23
C PHE A 105 7.87 -1.27 0.79
N ASP A 106 7.99 -1.39 2.11
CA ASP A 106 8.52 -2.58 2.78
C ASP A 106 7.73 -3.85 2.40
N ASN A 107 6.40 -3.77 2.49
CA ASN A 107 5.53 -4.89 2.13
C ASN A 107 5.60 -5.24 0.64
N ALA A 108 5.81 -4.27 -0.24
CA ALA A 108 5.95 -4.54 -1.67
C ALA A 108 7.30 -5.22 -2.01
N VAL A 109 8.38 -4.84 -1.33
CA VAL A 109 9.71 -5.44 -1.55
C VAL A 109 9.89 -6.76 -0.78
N ALA A 110 9.05 -7.08 0.20
CA ALA A 110 9.07 -8.34 0.93
C ALA A 110 8.96 -9.59 0.02
N ASP A 111 9.46 -10.74 0.48
CA ASP A 111 9.42 -12.02 -0.25
C ASP A 111 8.00 -12.31 -0.79
N ASN A 112 7.88 -12.71 -2.06
CA ASN A 112 6.60 -13.00 -2.71
C ASN A 112 5.87 -14.25 -2.16
N LYS A 113 6.53 -15.03 -1.30
CA LYS A 113 5.93 -16.09 -0.49
C LYS A 113 5.27 -15.54 0.77
N ASN A 114 5.64 -14.34 1.22
CA ASN A 114 5.02 -13.68 2.36
C ASN A 114 3.65 -13.10 1.95
N LYS A 115 2.59 -13.89 2.10
CA LYS A 115 1.22 -13.45 1.78
C LYS A 115 0.69 -12.39 2.74
N GLU A 116 1.24 -12.32 3.96
CA GLU A 116 0.86 -11.30 4.93
C GLU A 116 1.24 -9.91 4.44
N SER A 117 2.39 -9.78 3.77
CA SER A 117 2.78 -8.51 3.13
C SER A 117 1.79 -8.05 2.06
N LEU A 118 1.15 -8.99 1.35
CA LEU A 118 0.11 -8.65 0.39
C LEU A 118 -1.18 -8.22 1.09
N VAL A 119 -1.57 -8.86 2.19
CA VAL A 119 -2.74 -8.43 2.97
C VAL A 119 -2.51 -7.03 3.52
N ALA A 120 -1.34 -6.78 4.09
CA ALA A 120 -0.95 -5.47 4.62
C ALA A 120 -1.03 -4.37 3.56
N LEU A 121 -0.58 -4.61 2.33
CA LEU A 121 -0.72 -3.64 1.23
C LEU A 121 -2.17 -3.26 0.94
N PHE A 122 -3.08 -4.24 0.89
CA PHE A 122 -4.48 -3.96 0.57
C PHE A 122 -5.23 -3.28 1.72
N LEU A 123 -4.89 -3.63 2.96
CA LEU A 123 -5.42 -2.94 4.14
C LEU A 123 -4.85 -1.52 4.26
N GLY A 124 -3.57 -1.32 3.98
CA GLY A 124 -2.95 0.00 4.03
C GLY A 124 -3.60 1.00 3.06
N ILE A 125 -4.15 0.55 1.93
CA ILE A 125 -4.94 1.40 1.01
C ILE A 125 -6.21 1.90 1.71
N ILE A 126 -6.91 1.01 2.42
CA ILE A 126 -8.11 1.35 3.21
C ILE A 126 -7.74 2.33 4.32
N ASP A 127 -6.68 2.04 5.07
CA ASP A 127 -6.21 2.90 6.17
C ASP A 127 -5.77 4.29 5.66
N THR A 128 -5.16 4.35 4.47
CA THR A 128 -4.81 5.62 3.82
C THR A 128 -6.05 6.43 3.47
N LEU A 129 -7.05 5.80 2.86
CA LEU A 129 -8.29 6.49 2.48
C LEU A 129 -9.13 6.89 3.70
N ASP A 130 -9.14 6.08 4.75
CA ASP A 130 -9.77 6.41 6.05
C ASP A 130 -9.08 7.61 6.70
N HIS A 131 -7.75 7.70 6.61
CA HIS A 131 -7.02 8.88 7.06
C HIS A 131 -7.44 10.14 6.27
N TYR A 132 -7.51 10.09 4.94
CA TYR A 132 -8.03 11.22 4.16
C TYR A 132 -9.49 11.56 4.50
N GLU A 133 -10.32 10.57 4.80
CA GLU A 133 -11.70 10.79 5.26
C GLU A 133 -11.75 11.56 6.58
N ASN A 134 -10.87 11.25 7.52
CA ASN A 134 -10.87 11.88 8.83
C ASN A 134 -10.19 13.26 8.86
N PHE A 135 -9.20 13.50 8.00
CA PHE A 135 -8.31 14.67 8.11
C PHE A 135 -8.37 15.66 6.94
N SER A 136 -9.06 15.35 5.84
CA SER A 136 -9.24 16.31 4.74
C SER A 136 -10.43 17.27 4.96
N GLU A 137 -10.50 18.29 4.11
CA GLU A 137 -11.64 19.22 4.07
C GLU A 137 -12.92 18.60 3.46
N GLU A 138 -12.82 17.44 2.81
CA GLU A 138 -13.92 16.80 2.05
C GLU A 138 -14.22 15.36 2.53
N PRO A 139 -14.54 15.13 3.81
CA PRO A 139 -14.72 13.78 4.39
C PRO A 139 -15.74 12.92 3.62
N ARG A 140 -16.83 13.51 3.11
CA ARG A 140 -17.85 12.77 2.35
C ARG A 140 -17.34 12.25 1.01
N TYR A 141 -16.44 12.98 0.35
CA TYR A 141 -15.85 12.56 -0.91
C TYR A 141 -14.93 11.36 -0.68
N TRP A 142 -14.08 11.42 0.34
CA TRP A 142 -13.19 10.32 0.71
C TRP A 142 -13.93 9.10 1.24
N ASN A 143 -15.00 9.30 2.01
CA ASN A 143 -15.86 8.20 2.43
C ASN A 143 -16.46 7.44 1.24
N GLN A 144 -16.87 8.15 0.18
CA GLN A 144 -17.33 7.51 -1.05
C GLN A 144 -16.21 6.70 -1.72
N ILE A 145 -15.01 7.26 -1.86
CA ILE A 145 -13.86 6.54 -2.46
C ILE A 145 -13.52 5.29 -1.64
N LEU A 146 -13.54 5.40 -0.31
CA LEU A 146 -13.29 4.29 0.62
C LEU A 146 -14.33 3.18 0.49
N GLU A 147 -15.62 3.52 0.43
CA GLU A 147 -16.69 2.53 0.21
C GLU A 147 -16.51 1.82 -1.14
N GLU A 148 -16.21 2.59 -2.19
CA GLU A 148 -15.95 2.03 -3.51
C GLU A 148 -14.73 1.10 -3.48
N GLU A 149 -13.67 1.44 -2.74
CA GLU A 149 -12.43 0.65 -2.64
C GLU A 149 -12.68 -0.69 -1.94
N VAL A 150 -13.39 -0.71 -0.81
CA VAL A 150 -13.75 -1.94 -0.11
C VAL A 150 -14.57 -2.87 -1.01
N ALA A 151 -15.53 -2.31 -1.76
CA ALA A 151 -16.31 -3.07 -2.74
C ALA A 151 -15.41 -3.64 -3.84
N PHE A 152 -14.51 -2.83 -4.38
CA PHE A 152 -13.58 -3.23 -5.42
C PHE A 152 -12.64 -4.37 -4.99
N GLN A 153 -12.03 -4.27 -3.81
CA GLN A 153 -11.19 -5.33 -3.27
C GLN A 153 -11.98 -6.64 -3.07
N SER A 154 -13.24 -6.55 -2.66
CA SER A 154 -14.13 -7.71 -2.55
C SER A 154 -14.39 -8.36 -3.92
N GLU A 155 -14.64 -7.57 -4.96
CA GLU A 155 -14.82 -8.07 -6.33
C GLU A 155 -13.54 -8.69 -6.88
N LEU A 156 -12.38 -8.07 -6.63
CA LEU A 156 -11.07 -8.61 -7.02
C LEU A 156 -10.84 -10.00 -6.41
N LEU A 157 -11.17 -10.20 -5.13
CA LEU A 157 -11.06 -11.51 -4.48
C LEU A 157 -11.94 -12.56 -5.18
N MET A 158 -13.16 -12.20 -5.60
CA MET A 158 -14.02 -13.10 -6.37
C MET A 158 -13.42 -13.43 -7.75
N GLN A 159 -12.83 -12.44 -8.43
CA GLN A 159 -12.18 -12.64 -9.73
C GLN A 159 -10.97 -13.58 -9.61
N LEU A 160 -10.15 -13.42 -8.59
CA LEU A 160 -8.99 -14.28 -8.31
C LEU A 160 -9.41 -15.74 -8.09
N GLN A 161 -10.55 -15.98 -7.41
CA GLN A 161 -11.11 -17.33 -7.23
C GLN A 161 -11.58 -17.95 -8.56
N SER A 162 -12.05 -17.11 -9.50
CA SER A 162 -12.48 -17.54 -10.83
C SER A 162 -11.32 -17.75 -11.83
N LYS A 163 -10.05 -17.60 -11.39
CA LYS A 163 -8.83 -17.70 -12.20
C LYS A 163 -8.75 -16.70 -13.37
N VAL A 164 -9.50 -15.60 -13.30
CA VAL A 164 -9.32 -14.46 -14.18
C VAL A 164 -8.05 -13.73 -13.76
N GLN A 165 -7.17 -13.41 -14.72
CA GLN A 165 -5.98 -12.63 -14.43
C GLN A 165 -6.36 -11.17 -14.18
N PRO A 166 -5.99 -10.57 -13.04
CA PRO A 166 -6.27 -9.17 -12.77
C PRO A 166 -5.56 -8.26 -13.77
N ASN A 167 -6.24 -7.21 -14.23
CA ASN A 167 -5.56 -6.14 -14.96
C ASN A 167 -4.78 -5.29 -13.96
N ILE A 168 -3.44 -5.36 -14.01
CA ILE A 168 -2.55 -4.60 -13.12
C ILE A 168 -2.69 -3.07 -13.26
N SER A 169 -3.23 -2.56 -14.39
CA SER A 169 -3.44 -1.13 -14.58
C SER A 169 -4.72 -0.60 -13.94
N ILE A 170 -5.54 -1.46 -13.32
CA ILE A 170 -6.87 -1.07 -12.85
C ILE A 170 -6.82 0.02 -11.76
N TYR A 171 -5.80 0.01 -10.90
CA TYR A 171 -5.59 1.07 -9.91
C TYR A 171 -5.16 2.39 -10.54
N GLU A 172 -4.40 2.35 -11.64
CA GLU A 172 -4.06 3.57 -12.37
C GLU A 172 -5.32 4.24 -12.92
N ASP A 173 -6.21 3.45 -13.53
CA ASP A 173 -7.47 3.95 -14.08
C ASP A 173 -8.43 4.46 -13.00
N ARG A 174 -8.50 3.75 -11.87
CA ARG A 174 -9.41 4.03 -10.76
C ARG A 174 -9.04 5.33 -10.04
N TYR A 175 -7.75 5.55 -9.80
CA TYR A 175 -7.25 6.71 -9.07
C TYR A 175 -6.76 7.84 -9.99
N LYS A 176 -6.98 7.76 -11.31
CA LYS A 176 -6.47 8.77 -12.26
C LYS A 176 -7.00 10.19 -12.03
N MET A 177 -8.23 10.31 -11.51
CA MET A 177 -8.88 11.61 -11.24
C MET A 177 -8.94 11.92 -9.74
N VAL A 178 -8.35 11.07 -8.89
CA VAL A 178 -8.31 11.32 -7.45
C VAL A 178 -7.08 12.15 -7.16
N GLU A 179 -7.29 13.38 -6.71
CA GLU A 179 -6.23 14.26 -6.25
C GLU A 179 -6.02 14.00 -4.75
N PHE A 180 -4.84 13.51 -4.38
CA PHE A 180 -4.44 13.32 -2.99
C PHE A 180 -3.77 14.60 -2.50
N PRO A 181 -4.44 15.44 -1.69
CA PRO A 181 -3.82 16.63 -1.16
C PRO A 181 -2.72 16.26 -0.18
N ASP A 182 -1.78 17.18 -0.03
CA ASP A 182 -0.87 17.17 1.10
C ASP A 182 -1.69 17.56 2.34
N LEU A 183 -1.70 16.70 3.36
CA LEU A 183 -2.46 16.94 4.60
C LEU A 183 -1.61 17.70 5.64
N GLU A 184 -0.39 18.11 5.29
CA GLU A 184 0.41 19.06 6.05
C GLU A 184 -0.28 20.46 6.05
N ALA A 185 -1.17 20.68 7.03
CA ALA A 185 -1.78 21.97 7.33
C ALA A 185 -1.66 22.34 8.81
#